data_AF-A0AAV3RIU5-F1
#
_entry.id   AF-A0AAV3RIU5-F1
#
_cell.length_a   1.000
_cell.length_b   1.000
_cell.length_c   1.000
_cell.angle_alpha   90.00
_cell.angle_beta   90.00
_cell.angle_gamma   90.00
#
_symmetry.space_group_name_H-M   'P 1'
#
loop_
_entity.id
_entity.type
_entity.pdbx_description
1 polymer ?
#
loop_
_entity_poly.entity_id
_entity_poly.type
_entity_poly.pdbx_seq_one_letter_code
_entity_poly.pdbx_strand_id
1 'polypeptide(L)' 'MTQGRGNAALFAVAIMICLVALQVGVAQATIHRVGGVKGWTYNVAGWPHKKIFKAGDILFFKYSPLFHDVVAIAIYAH' A
#
# COMPACT_ATOMS: atom_id res chain seq x y z
N MET A 1 -23.28 -47.19 -7.15
CA MET A 1 -22.32 -46.25 -7.78
C MET A 1 -22.43 -44.89 -7.09
N THR A 2 -21.72 -44.65 -5.99
CA THR A 2 -21.78 -43.39 -5.23
C THR A 2 -20.41 -42.76 -4.96
N GLN A 3 -19.32 -43.47 -5.27
CA GLN A 3 -17.93 -43.10 -4.97
C GLN A 3 -17.37 -41.96 -5.86
N GLY A 4 -17.94 -41.70 -7.04
CA GLY A 4 -17.46 -40.64 -7.94
C GLY A 4 -17.93 -39.21 -7.59
N ARG A 5 -19.02 -39.07 -6.82
CA ARG A 5 -19.60 -37.75 -6.50
C ARG A 5 -18.82 -36.99 -5.42
N GLY A 6 -18.20 -37.72 -4.48
CA GLY A 6 -17.39 -37.12 -3.41
C GLY A 6 -16.11 -36.47 -3.94
N ASN A 7 -15.37 -37.15 -4.81
CA ASN A 7 -14.15 -36.60 -5.41
C ASN A 7 -14.46 -35.43 -6.34
N ALA A 8 -15.52 -35.51 -7.16
CA ALA A 8 -15.92 -34.40 -8.03
C ALA A 8 -16.28 -33.13 -7.24
N ALA A 9 -16.97 -33.27 -6.10
CA ALA A 9 -17.27 -32.15 -5.22
C ALA A 9 -16.00 -31.53 -4.61
N LEU A 10 -15.04 -32.36 -4.19
CA LEU A 10 -13.74 -31.87 -3.67
C LEU A 10 -12.94 -31.11 -4.73
N PHE A 11 -12.90 -31.60 -5.98
CA PHE A 11 -12.25 -30.89 -7.09
C PHE A 11 -12.95 -29.56 -7.40
N ALA A 12 -14.29 -29.52 -7.38
CA ALA A 12 -15.04 -28.29 -7.59
C ALA A 12 -14.76 -27.23 -6.50
N VAL A 13 -14.69 -27.65 -5.23
CA VAL A 13 -14.33 -26.76 -4.11
C VAL A 13 -12.90 -26.26 -4.24
N ALA A 14 -11.95 -27.13 -4.59
CA ALA A 14 -10.55 -26.71 -4.79
C ALA A 14 -10.42 -25.69 -5.93
N ILE A 15 -11.13 -25.89 -7.05
CA ILE A 15 -11.16 -24.94 -8.16
C ILE A 15 -11.78 -23.61 -7.71
N MET A 16 -12.89 -23.63 -6.97
CA MET A 16 -13.49 -22.40 -6.43
C MET A 16 -12.54 -21.63 -5.51
N ILE A 17 -11.80 -22.33 -4.64
CA ILE A 17 -10.79 -21.71 -3.78
C ILE A 17 -9.65 -21.10 -4.61
N CYS A 18 -9.15 -21.82 -5.63
CA CYS A 18 -8.14 -21.28 -6.54
C CYS A 18 -8.63 -20.03 -7.29
N LEU A 19 -9.89 -20.03 -7.77
CA LEU A 19 -10.48 -18.89 -8.45
C LEU A 19 -10.63 -17.68 -7.51
N VAL A 20 -11.04 -17.90 -6.26
CA VAL A 20 -11.10 -16.82 -5.25
C VAL A 20 -9.70 -16.31 -4.90
N ALA A 21 -8.71 -17.20 -4.76
CA ALA A 21 -7.33 -16.80 -4.48
C ALA A 21 -6.73 -15.94 -5.61
N LEU A 22 -7.07 -16.23 -6.87
CA LEU A 22 -6.67 -15.43 -8.02
C LEU A 22 -7.32 -14.04 -8.07
N GLN A 23 -8.44 -13.84 -7.35
CA GLN A 23 -9.11 -12.54 -7.23
C GLN A 23 -8.57 -11.67 -6.08
N VAL A 24 -7.78 -12.25 -5.17
CA VAL A 24 -7.12 -11.47 -4.12
C VAL A 24 -5.95 -10.71 -4.75
N GLY A 25 -6.22 -9.45 -5.11
CA GLY A 25 -5.19 -8.54 -5.61
C GLY A 25 -4.10 -8.34 -4.56
N VAL A 26 -2.83 -8.44 -4.97
CA VAL A 26 -1.69 -8.08 -4.12
C VAL A 26 -1.78 -6.58 -3.83
N ALA A 27 -1.99 -6.21 -2.56
CA ALA A 27 -1.97 -4.81 -2.15
C ALA A 27 -0.54 -4.27 -2.30
N GLN A 28 -0.29 -3.52 -3.36
CA GLN A 28 1.01 -2.89 -3.57
C GLN A 28 1.07 -1.54 -2.85
N ALA A 29 2.08 -1.36 -2.00
CA ALA A 29 2.39 -0.07 -1.39
C ALA A 29 2.69 0.99 -2.45
N THR A 30 2.09 2.18 -2.31
CA THR A 30 2.40 3.31 -3.19
C THR A 30 3.54 4.12 -2.59
N ILE A 31 4.51 4.51 -3.42
CA ILE A 31 5.59 5.44 -3.03
C ILE A 31 5.18 6.86 -3.41
N HIS A 32 5.00 7.71 -2.42
CA HIS A 32 4.69 9.13 -2.59
C HIS A 32 5.95 9.96 -2.40
N ARG A 33 6.46 10.58 -3.47
CA ARG A 33 7.62 11.49 -3.41
C ARG A 33 7.21 12.83 -2.83
N VAL A 34 7.64 13.12 -1.60
CA VAL A 34 7.31 14.36 -0.87
C VAL A 34 7.88 15.56 -1.64
N GLY A 35 7.03 16.57 -1.88
CA GLY A 35 7.38 17.76 -2.68
C GLY A 35 7.49 17.52 -4.19
N GLY A 36 7.25 16.30 -4.68
CA GLY A 36 7.31 15.96 -6.11
C GLY A 36 8.72 16.14 -6.69
N VAL A 37 8.81 16.86 -7.82
CA VAL A 37 10.10 17.10 -8.50
C VAL A 37 11.06 17.95 -7.65
N LYS A 38 10.52 18.86 -6.82
CA LYS A 38 11.31 19.72 -5.93
C LYS A 38 11.98 18.96 -4.78
N GLY A 39 11.42 17.80 -4.39
CA GLY A 39 11.87 17.05 -3.23
C GLY A 39 11.49 17.70 -1.91
N TRP A 40 12.11 17.21 -0.83
CA TRP A 40 11.92 17.72 0.52
C TRP A 40 12.75 18.99 0.71
N THR A 41 12.06 20.12 0.75
CA THR A 41 12.62 21.48 0.85
C THR A 41 11.55 22.46 1.35
N TYR A 42 11.88 23.74 1.50
CA TYR A 42 10.94 24.76 1.94
C TYR A 42 9.74 24.93 0.99
N ASN A 43 8.61 25.41 1.52
CA ASN A 43 7.40 25.73 0.76
C ASN A 43 6.73 24.54 0.04
N VAL A 44 6.84 23.33 0.59
CA VAL A 44 6.14 22.12 0.09
C VAL A 44 4.94 21.69 0.94
N ALA A 45 4.51 22.51 1.91
CA ALA A 45 3.42 22.18 2.84
C ALA A 45 2.08 21.86 2.15
N GLY A 46 1.83 22.41 0.95
CA GLY A 46 0.63 22.09 0.15
C GLY A 46 0.71 20.77 -0.62
N TRP A 47 1.87 20.09 -0.65
CA TRP A 47 2.05 18.84 -1.40
C TRP A 47 1.07 17.71 -1.03
N PRO A 48 0.67 17.51 0.24
CA PRO A 48 -0.30 16.49 0.60
C PRO A 48 -1.71 16.73 0.02
N HIS A 49 -2.02 17.95 -0.45
CA HIS A 49 -3.38 18.29 -0.89
C HIS A 49 -3.85 17.37 -2.03
N LYS A 50 -5.09 16.89 -1.89
CA LYS A 50 -5.77 15.97 -2.83
C LYS A 50 -5.06 14.63 -3.01
N LYS A 51 -4.13 14.25 -2.13
CA LYS A 51 -3.53 12.90 -2.11
C LYS A 51 -4.31 12.00 -1.17
N ILE A 52 -4.37 10.72 -1.53
CA ILE A 52 -4.91 9.66 -0.69
C ILE A 52 -3.72 8.82 -0.26
N PHE A 53 -3.51 8.71 1.05
CA PHE A 53 -2.50 7.85 1.66
C PHE A 53 -3.20 6.63 2.24
N LYS A 54 -2.68 5.44 1.93
CA LYS A 54 -3.16 4.18 2.49
C LYS A 54 -2.14 3.63 3.48
N ALA A 55 -2.61 2.87 4.46
CA ALA A 55 -1.71 2.13 5.33
C ALA A 55 -0.80 1.22 4.48
N GLY A 56 0.50 1.23 4.78
CA GLY A 56 1.52 0.53 3.99
C GLY A 56 2.17 1.37 2.88
N ASP A 57 1.63 2.53 2.52
CA ASP A 57 2.30 3.47 1.61
C ASP A 57 3.60 4.02 2.21
N ILE A 58 4.51 4.44 1.33
CA ILE A 58 5.83 4.98 1.69
C ILE A 58 5.89 6.46 1.32
N LEU A 59 6.30 7.31 2.26
CA LEU A 59 6.67 8.69 1.98
C LEU A 59 8.17 8.75 1.68
N PHE A 60 8.51 9.10 0.44
CA PHE A 60 9.90 9.21 0.01
C PHE A 60 10.38 10.67 0.08
N PHE A 61 11.28 10.95 1.01
CA PHE A 61 11.90 12.26 1.21
C PHE A 61 13.25 12.33 0.50
N LYS A 62 13.32 13.07 -0.60
CA LYS A 62 14.58 13.35 -1.30
C LYS A 62 15.12 14.71 -0.87
N TYR A 63 16.28 14.76 -0.23
CA TYR A 63 16.91 16.00 0.21
C TYR A 63 18.43 15.83 0.33
N SER A 64 19.14 16.95 0.47
CA SER A 64 20.54 16.96 0.89
C SER A 64 20.61 16.92 2.43
N PRO A 65 21.30 15.94 3.04
CA PRO A 65 21.40 15.84 4.49
C PRO A 65 22.23 16.97 5.13
N LEU A 66 22.92 17.79 4.34
CA LEU A 66 23.61 18.99 4.83
C LEU A 66 22.65 20.11 5.24
N PHE A 67 21.42 20.11 4.72
CA PHE A 67 20.48 21.23 4.87
C PHE A 67 19.13 20.84 5.45
N HIS A 68 18.75 19.56 5.38
CA HIS A 68 17.43 19.08 5.80
C HIS A 68 17.54 17.71 6.47
N ASP A 69 16.57 17.40 7.32
CA ASP A 69 16.35 16.10 7.94
C ASP A 69 14.85 15.73 7.86
N VAL A 70 14.49 14.58 8.44
CA VAL A 70 13.09 14.15 8.58
C VAL A 70 12.87 13.72 10.02
N VAL A 71 12.01 14.44 10.73
CA VAL A 71 11.64 14.14 12.11
C VAL A 71 10.15 13.83 12.17
N ALA A 72 9.81 12.62 12.63
CA ALA A 72 8.44 12.24 12.91
C ALA A 72 8.06 12.73 14.31
N ILE A 73 6.99 13.53 14.38
CA ILE A 73 6.44 14.03 15.65
C ILE A 73 5.13 13.32 15.96
N ALA A 74 4.94 12.93 17.22
CA ALA A 74 3.63 12.54 17.71
C ALA A 74 2.86 13.82 18.10
N ILE A 75 1.61 13.93 17.66
CA ILE A 75 0.72 14.96 18.20
C ILE A 75 0.16 14.46 19.54
N TYR A 76 0.58 15.08 20.64
CA TYR A 76 -0.20 15.06 21.87
C TYR A 76 -1.35 16.06 21.66
N ALA A 77 -2.56 15.56 21.43
CA ALA A 77 -3.74 16.40 21.49
C ALA A 77 -3.94 16.80 22.96
N HIS A 78 -3.82 18.10 23.25
CA HIS A 78 -4.29 18.69 24.50
C HIS A 78 -5.83 18.79 24.49
#